data_AF-A0A968X1Y2-F1
#
_entry.id   AF-A0A968X1Y2-F1
#
_cell.length_a   1.000
_cell.length_b   1.000
_cell.length_c   1.000
_cell.angle_alpha   90.00
_cell.angle_beta   90.00
_cell.angle_gamma   90.00
#
_symmetry.space_group_name_H-M   'P 1'
#
loop_
_entity.id
_entity.type
_entity.pdbx_description
1 polymer ?
#
loop_
_entity_poly.entity_id
_entity_poly.type
_entity_poly.pdbx_seq_one_letter_code
_entity_poly.pdbx_strand_id
1 'polypeptide(L)'
;MHYESCMGGRGAIWCNGDVIPFTQNVSRKFVAMGFNYERGVGEMLEDLGHRAENIMAHVFRGVPERDNLWHRFTQFDRSHPGQAACGNVHFAPNSRSDYDWGFNKSVRSSADDWLNYPNLTSATRVMNCDDWGNGDIRLHHLWWMKRFPHVEGVTQTGQLNNWWDYIIGLRF
;
A
#
# COMPACT_ATOMS: atom_id res chain seq x y z
N MET A 1 -23.20 -7.01 -4.95
CA MET A 1 -21.86 -6.47 -5.19
C MET A 1 -21.24 -6.22 -3.82
N HIS A 2 -20.26 -7.03 -3.43
CA HIS A 2 -19.44 -6.74 -2.26
C HIS A 2 -18.24 -5.97 -2.76
N TYR A 3 -18.34 -4.63 -2.75
CA TYR A 3 -17.19 -3.77 -2.97
C TYR A 3 -16.47 -3.58 -1.64
N GLU A 4 -15.16 -3.77 -1.63
CA GLU A 4 -14.35 -3.72 -0.41
C GLU A 4 -14.16 -2.26 0.06
N SER A 5 -14.02 -1.32 -0.88
CA SER A 5 -14.13 0.10 -0.57
C SER A 5 -14.71 0.92 -1.71
N CYS A 6 -15.62 1.84 -1.38
CA CYS A 6 -16.21 2.77 -2.35
C CYS A 6 -16.00 4.22 -1.89
N MET A 7 -15.56 5.09 -2.81
CA MET A 7 -15.36 6.50 -2.51
C MET A 7 -16.53 7.35 -3.02
N GLY A 8 -16.99 8.29 -2.21
CA GLY A 8 -17.97 9.30 -2.58
C GLY A 8 -17.45 10.71 -2.36
N GLY A 9 -18.16 11.69 -2.90
CA GLY A 9 -17.83 13.11 -2.79
C GLY A 9 -17.16 13.69 -4.03
N ARG A 10 -17.01 15.02 -4.03
CA ARG A 10 -16.35 15.74 -5.12
C ARG A 10 -14.91 15.25 -5.30
N GLY A 11 -14.58 14.85 -6.52
CA GLY A 11 -13.24 14.34 -6.88
C GLY A 11 -12.98 12.90 -6.41
N ALA A 12 -14.02 12.13 -6.11
CA ALA A 12 -13.88 10.71 -5.79
C ALA A 12 -13.25 9.91 -6.95
N ILE A 13 -12.51 8.87 -6.59
CA ILE A 13 -11.79 7.98 -7.50
C ILE A 13 -12.21 6.53 -7.27
N TRP A 14 -11.91 5.65 -8.22
CA TRP A 14 -11.99 4.21 -7.97
C TRP A 14 -11.05 3.85 -6.82
N CYS A 15 -11.57 3.10 -5.86
CA CYS A 15 -10.86 2.77 -4.62
C CYS A 15 -11.18 1.33 -4.23
N ASN A 16 -10.95 0.37 -5.12
CA ASN A 16 -11.41 -1.02 -4.96
C ASN A 16 -12.94 -1.20 -4.88
N GLY A 17 -13.62 -0.35 -5.64
CA GLY A 17 -15.05 -0.32 -5.77
C GLY A 17 -15.49 0.92 -6.53
N ASP A 18 -16.70 0.87 -7.07
CA ASP A 18 -17.23 1.96 -7.88
C ASP A 18 -17.36 3.25 -7.07
N VAL A 19 -17.18 4.38 -7.77
CA VAL A 19 -17.48 5.69 -7.19
C VAL A 19 -18.96 5.76 -6.84
N ILE A 20 -19.28 6.18 -5.61
CA ILE A 20 -20.66 6.22 -5.12
C ILE A 20 -21.44 7.27 -5.94
N PRO A 21 -22.49 6.86 -6.69
CA PRO A 21 -23.22 7.77 -7.57
C PRO A 21 -23.98 8.83 -6.76
N PHE A 22 -24.29 9.96 -7.40
CA PHE A 22 -25.05 11.08 -6.84
C PHE A 22 -24.39 11.80 -5.63
N THR A 23 -23.09 11.60 -5.41
CA THR A 23 -22.34 12.24 -4.31
C THR A 23 -21.46 13.41 -4.76
N GLN A 24 -21.49 13.82 -6.04
CA GLN A 24 -20.57 14.82 -6.60
C GLN A 24 -20.75 16.22 -5.99
N ASN A 25 -21.92 16.51 -5.43
CA ASN A 25 -22.22 17.77 -4.73
C ASN A 25 -21.75 17.77 -3.27
N VAL A 26 -21.33 16.64 -2.71
CA VAL A 26 -20.75 16.57 -1.36
C VAL A 26 -19.34 17.14 -1.42
N SER A 27 -19.09 18.22 -0.68
CA SER A 27 -17.85 18.99 -0.75
C SER A 27 -16.62 18.22 -0.26
N ARG A 28 -16.81 17.23 0.63
CA ARG A 28 -15.75 16.39 1.18
C ARG A 28 -15.82 14.97 0.62
N LYS A 29 -14.65 14.40 0.33
CA LYS A 29 -14.53 12.97 0.04
C LYS A 29 -14.77 12.14 1.30
N PHE A 30 -15.32 10.95 1.11
CA PHE A 30 -15.45 9.92 2.14
C PHE A 30 -15.31 8.54 1.51
N VAL A 31 -14.97 7.54 2.31
CA VAL A 31 -14.87 6.14 1.88
C VAL A 31 -15.79 5.29 2.75
N ALA A 32 -16.63 4.49 2.11
CA ALA A 32 -17.39 3.42 2.74
C ALA A 32 -16.60 2.11 2.60
N MET A 33 -16.30 1.45 3.73
CA MET A 33 -15.62 0.15 3.76
C MET A 33 -16.66 -0.97 3.82
N GLY A 34 -16.52 -1.98 2.96
CA GLY A 34 -17.44 -3.10 2.81
C GLY A 34 -16.98 -4.36 3.53
N PHE A 35 -16.64 -4.26 4.82
CA PHE A 35 -16.13 -5.41 5.59
C PHE A 35 -17.15 -6.56 5.62
N ASN A 36 -16.72 -7.73 5.16
CA ASN A 36 -17.52 -8.95 5.25
C ASN A 36 -17.31 -9.61 6.62
N TYR A 37 -18.37 -9.63 7.45
CA TYR A 37 -18.35 -10.24 8.79
C TYR A 37 -18.24 -11.78 8.77
N GLU A 38 -18.43 -12.42 7.61
CA GLU A 38 -18.20 -13.85 7.42
C GLU A 38 -16.70 -14.18 7.20
N ARG A 39 -15.84 -13.17 7.06
CA ARG A 39 -14.39 -13.29 6.86
C ARG A 39 -13.59 -12.87 8.09
N GLY A 40 -12.27 -13.11 8.05
CA GLY A 40 -11.35 -12.82 9.13
C GLY A 40 -10.82 -11.38 9.13
N VAL A 41 -10.05 -11.07 10.17
CA VAL A 41 -9.36 -9.77 10.33
C VAL A 41 -8.34 -9.54 9.22
N GLY A 42 -7.73 -10.61 8.69
CA GLY A 42 -6.81 -10.51 7.55
C GLY A 42 -7.46 -9.85 6.35
N GLU A 43 -8.69 -10.20 6.05
CA GLU A 43 -9.39 -9.64 4.89
C GLU A 43 -9.91 -8.23 5.13
N MET A 44 -10.25 -7.88 6.36
CA MET A 44 -10.53 -6.47 6.69
C MET A 44 -9.28 -5.58 6.53
N LEU A 45 -8.09 -6.12 6.82
CA LEU A 45 -6.82 -5.44 6.55
C LEU A 45 -6.51 -5.39 5.06
N GLU A 46 -6.89 -6.42 4.32
CA GLU A 46 -6.79 -6.46 2.86
C GLU A 46 -7.63 -5.36 2.21
N ASP A 47 -8.89 -5.19 2.62
CA ASP A 47 -9.78 -4.12 2.15
C ASP A 47 -9.13 -2.74 2.37
N LEU A 48 -8.53 -2.51 3.54
CA LEU A 48 -7.77 -1.28 3.82
C LEU A 48 -6.51 -1.18 2.96
N GLY A 49 -5.85 -2.29 2.68
CA GLY A 49 -4.69 -2.36 1.81
C GLY A 49 -5.03 -1.96 0.38
N HIS A 50 -6.10 -2.49 -0.19
CA HIS A 50 -6.58 -2.10 -1.52
C HIS A 50 -6.98 -0.62 -1.60
N ARG A 51 -7.59 -0.09 -0.53
CA ARG A 51 -7.81 1.36 -0.41
C ARG A 51 -6.50 2.13 -0.49
N ALA A 52 -5.49 1.71 0.27
CA ALA A 52 -4.18 2.35 0.28
C ALA A 52 -3.53 2.29 -1.11
N GLU A 53 -3.55 1.13 -1.78
CA GLU A 53 -2.95 0.97 -3.11
C GLU A 53 -3.54 1.94 -4.12
N ASN A 54 -4.88 2.05 -4.16
CA ASN A 54 -5.56 2.91 -5.11
C ASN A 54 -5.35 4.39 -4.85
N ILE A 55 -5.42 4.79 -3.58
CA ILE A 55 -5.16 6.19 -3.19
C ILE A 55 -3.72 6.56 -3.52
N MET A 56 -2.76 5.72 -3.14
CA MET A 56 -1.35 6.02 -3.33
C MET A 56 -0.95 6.00 -4.81
N ALA A 57 -1.48 5.05 -5.59
CA ALA A 57 -1.32 5.04 -7.05
C ALA A 57 -1.88 6.34 -7.68
N HIS A 58 -3.04 6.82 -7.21
CA HIS A 58 -3.59 8.09 -7.68
C HIS A 58 -2.73 9.29 -7.29
N VAL A 59 -2.28 9.37 -6.03
CA VAL A 59 -1.43 10.47 -5.52
C VAL A 59 -0.12 10.58 -6.32
N PHE A 60 0.47 9.44 -6.69
CA PHE A 60 1.76 9.39 -7.40
C PHE A 60 1.65 9.27 -8.92
N ARG A 61 0.44 9.23 -9.52
CA ARG A 61 0.21 8.96 -10.96
C ARG A 61 0.96 9.87 -11.95
N GLY A 62 1.31 11.09 -11.53
CA GLY A 62 2.00 12.09 -12.36
C GLY A 62 3.45 12.33 -11.94
N VAL A 63 3.95 11.59 -10.96
CA VAL A 63 5.32 11.74 -10.45
C VAL A 63 6.27 10.99 -11.38
N PRO A 64 7.36 11.62 -11.85
CA PRO A 64 8.38 10.93 -12.65
C PRO A 64 8.92 9.68 -11.94
N GLU A 65 9.18 8.61 -12.69
CA GLU A 65 9.56 7.30 -12.12
C GLU A 65 10.73 7.38 -11.13
N ARG A 66 11.73 8.22 -11.43
CA ARG A 66 12.91 8.43 -10.57
C ARG A 66 12.55 8.91 -9.15
N ASP A 67 11.47 9.68 -9.03
CA ASP A 67 11.03 10.31 -7.78
C ASP A 67 9.74 9.64 -7.24
N ASN A 68 9.23 8.60 -7.91
CA ASN A 68 7.98 7.92 -7.57
C ASN A 68 8.20 6.92 -6.42
N LEU A 69 8.04 7.42 -5.19
CA LEU A 69 8.21 6.63 -3.97
C LEU A 69 7.21 5.48 -3.86
N TRP A 70 5.98 5.62 -4.38
CA TRP A 70 4.99 4.54 -4.32
C TRP A 70 5.38 3.35 -5.20
N HIS A 71 5.88 3.61 -6.42
CA HIS A 71 6.39 2.56 -7.28
C HIS A 71 7.58 1.86 -6.63
N ARG A 72 8.56 2.62 -6.10
CA ARG A 72 9.72 2.04 -5.39
C ARG A 72 9.29 1.21 -4.17
N PHE A 73 8.29 1.66 -3.42
CA PHE A 73 7.79 0.95 -2.25
C PHE A 73 7.19 -0.41 -2.60
N THR A 74 6.43 -0.47 -3.69
CA THR A 74 5.66 -1.66 -4.09
C THR A 74 6.44 -2.69 -4.90
N GLN A 75 7.73 -2.48 -5.12
CA GLN A 75 8.58 -3.45 -5.84
C GLN A 75 8.70 -4.77 -5.08
N PHE A 76 8.70 -5.87 -5.83
CA PHE A 76 8.96 -7.23 -5.37
C PHE A 76 9.73 -7.98 -6.46
N ASP A 77 10.45 -9.05 -6.11
CA ASP A 77 11.49 -9.63 -6.96
C ASP A 77 11.00 -10.11 -8.33
N ARG A 78 9.78 -10.66 -8.40
CA ARG A 78 9.21 -11.11 -9.68
C ARG A 78 8.91 -9.95 -10.64
N SER A 79 8.53 -8.78 -10.13
CA SER A 79 8.27 -7.59 -10.97
C SER A 79 9.54 -6.78 -11.23
N HIS A 80 10.44 -6.72 -10.24
CA HIS A 80 11.68 -5.95 -10.29
C HIS A 80 12.84 -6.79 -9.73
N PRO A 81 13.40 -7.71 -10.53
CA PRO A 81 14.45 -8.62 -10.06
C PRO A 81 15.63 -7.89 -9.43
N GLY A 82 16.01 -8.28 -8.22
CA GLY A 82 17.10 -7.69 -7.45
C GLY A 82 16.80 -6.31 -6.84
N GLN A 83 15.58 -5.80 -7.00
CA GLN A 83 15.14 -4.50 -6.48
C GLN A 83 13.90 -4.64 -5.57
N ALA A 84 13.76 -5.77 -4.89
CA ALA A 84 12.62 -5.97 -3.99
C ALA A 84 12.59 -4.89 -2.88
N ALA A 85 11.40 -4.38 -2.60
CA ALA A 85 11.11 -3.46 -1.52
C ALA A 85 10.06 -4.10 -0.61
N CYS A 86 8.96 -3.42 -0.32
CA CYS A 86 7.91 -3.92 0.57
C CYS A 86 6.90 -4.83 -0.15
N GLY A 87 6.87 -4.83 -1.48
CA GLY A 87 5.78 -5.47 -2.22
C GLY A 87 4.45 -4.75 -1.97
N ASN A 88 3.34 -5.48 -2.06
CA ASN A 88 2.01 -4.89 -2.01
C ASN A 88 1.04 -5.77 -1.17
N VAL A 89 -0.26 -5.47 -1.19
CA VAL A 89 -1.21 -6.18 -0.35
C VAL A 89 -1.31 -7.67 -0.70
N HIS A 90 -1.03 -8.03 -1.97
CA HIS A 90 -1.08 -9.38 -2.54
C HIS A 90 0.27 -10.10 -2.58
N PHE A 91 1.36 -9.36 -2.73
CA PHE A 91 2.70 -9.90 -3.00
C PHE A 91 3.68 -9.42 -1.92
N ALA A 92 4.25 -10.37 -1.20
CA ALA A 92 5.45 -10.16 -0.41
C ALA A 92 6.69 -9.97 -1.30
N PRO A 93 7.83 -9.50 -0.76
CA PRO A 93 9.03 -9.18 -1.54
C PRO A 93 9.56 -10.32 -2.43
N ASN A 94 9.28 -11.58 -2.09
CA ASN A 94 9.71 -12.77 -2.84
C ASN A 94 8.55 -13.58 -3.46
N SER A 95 7.30 -13.09 -3.41
CA SER A 95 6.13 -13.85 -3.86
C SER A 95 6.21 -14.23 -5.34
N ARG A 96 5.78 -15.45 -5.67
CA ARG A 96 5.79 -15.98 -7.05
C ARG A 96 4.43 -15.89 -7.72
N SER A 97 3.37 -15.87 -6.93
CA SER A 97 1.97 -15.78 -7.36
C SER A 97 1.19 -14.92 -6.38
N ASP A 98 -0.05 -14.63 -6.75
CA ASP A 98 -0.98 -13.90 -5.90
C ASP A 98 -1.13 -14.61 -4.54
N TYR A 99 -1.14 -13.83 -3.45
CA TYR A 99 -1.21 -14.29 -2.05
C TYR A 99 -0.08 -15.24 -1.57
N ASP A 100 1.04 -15.34 -2.30
CA ASP A 100 2.17 -16.21 -1.95
C ASP A 100 3.11 -15.56 -0.90
N TRP A 101 2.60 -15.29 0.31
CA TRP A 101 3.39 -14.68 1.39
C TRP A 101 4.27 -15.69 2.16
N GLY A 102 4.02 -16.99 1.98
CA GLY A 102 4.70 -18.08 2.70
C GLY A 102 5.92 -18.66 1.97
N PHE A 103 6.37 -18.07 0.87
CA PHE A 103 7.50 -18.61 0.13
C PHE A 103 8.81 -18.42 0.93
N ASN A 104 9.47 -19.52 1.26
CA ASN A 104 10.61 -19.52 2.18
C ASN A 104 11.95 -19.11 1.56
N LYS A 105 12.03 -18.95 0.23
CA LYS A 105 13.28 -18.58 -0.43
C LYS A 105 13.65 -17.15 -0.08
N SER A 106 14.89 -16.93 0.38
CA SER A 106 15.34 -15.60 0.72
C SER A 106 15.47 -14.67 -0.49
N VAL A 107 15.25 -13.38 -0.26
CA VAL A 107 15.42 -12.28 -1.21
C VAL A 107 16.20 -11.14 -0.57
N ARG A 108 17.01 -10.42 -1.35
CA ARG A 108 17.55 -9.12 -0.91
C ARG A 108 16.47 -8.07 -1.07
N SER A 109 16.05 -7.46 0.03
CA SER A 109 14.99 -6.43 0.02
C SER A 109 15.42 -5.17 0.76
N SER A 110 14.91 -4.03 0.28
CA SER A 110 15.02 -2.71 0.89
C SER A 110 13.88 -2.39 1.87
N ALA A 111 13.01 -3.35 2.20
CA ALA A 111 11.80 -3.09 3.01
C ALA A 111 12.08 -2.41 4.36
N ASP A 112 13.20 -2.71 5.02
CA ASP A 112 13.55 -2.09 6.31
C ASP A 112 14.09 -0.65 6.16
N ASP A 113 14.58 -0.27 4.98
CA ASP A 113 15.00 1.12 4.71
C ASP A 113 13.81 2.09 4.86
N TRP A 114 12.60 1.63 4.56
CA TRP A 114 11.36 2.41 4.71
C TRP A 114 11.00 2.74 6.16
N LEU A 115 11.52 1.98 7.13
CA LEU A 115 11.39 2.32 8.55
C LEU A 115 12.23 3.54 8.93
N ASN A 116 13.22 3.91 8.10
CA ASN A 116 14.09 5.08 8.31
C ASN A 116 13.62 6.32 7.53
N TYR A 117 12.46 6.25 6.85
CA TYR A 117 11.94 7.38 6.07
C TYR A 117 11.78 8.64 6.96
N PRO A 118 12.25 9.83 6.52
CA PRO A 118 12.59 10.21 5.14
C PRO A 118 14.05 9.97 4.74
N ASN A 119 14.88 9.42 5.62
CA ASN A 119 16.32 9.24 5.42
C ASN A 119 16.63 7.88 4.77
N LEU A 120 16.04 7.62 3.60
CA LEU A 120 16.30 6.39 2.85
C LEU A 120 17.77 6.33 2.40
N THR A 121 18.47 5.25 2.74
CA THR A 121 19.89 5.05 2.36
C THR A 121 20.05 4.00 1.26
N SER A 122 18.96 3.43 0.76
CA SER A 122 18.95 2.26 -0.12
C SER A 122 19.59 1.03 0.52
N ALA A 123 19.53 0.96 1.86
CA ALA A 123 19.99 -0.21 2.60
C ALA A 123 19.15 -1.43 2.21
N THR A 124 19.81 -2.57 2.04
CA THR A 124 19.14 -3.85 1.77
C THR A 124 19.69 -4.90 2.73
N ARG A 125 18.84 -5.86 3.10
CA ARG A 125 19.27 -7.08 3.76
C ARG A 125 18.57 -8.31 3.19
N VAL A 126 19.09 -9.47 3.53
CA VAL A 126 18.44 -10.74 3.20
C VAL A 126 17.22 -10.89 4.10
N MET A 127 16.07 -11.19 3.48
CA MET A 127 14.78 -11.42 4.13
C MET A 127 14.12 -12.68 3.56
N ASN A 128 13.16 -13.25 4.26
CA ASN A 128 12.30 -14.33 3.79
C ASN A 128 10.90 -14.20 4.42
N CYS A 129 10.05 -15.23 4.24
CA CYS A 129 8.70 -15.21 4.79
C CYS A 129 8.62 -15.04 6.31
N ASP A 130 9.64 -15.41 7.08
CA ASP A 130 9.65 -15.21 8.52
C ASP A 130 9.63 -13.71 8.92
N ASP A 131 10.13 -12.82 8.04
CA ASP A 131 10.14 -11.39 8.29
C ASP A 131 8.73 -10.76 8.27
N TRP A 132 7.81 -11.29 7.48
CA TRP A 132 6.47 -10.74 7.26
C TRP A 132 5.33 -11.69 7.66
N GLY A 133 5.60 -12.65 8.54
CA GLY A 133 4.55 -13.46 9.17
C GLY A 133 4.31 -14.83 8.57
N ASN A 134 5.22 -15.31 7.73
CA ASN A 134 5.33 -16.70 7.29
C ASN A 134 4.03 -17.26 6.66
N GLY A 135 3.41 -16.47 5.78
CA GLY A 135 2.16 -16.84 5.12
C GLY A 135 0.88 -16.40 5.84
N ASP A 136 0.97 -15.87 7.06
CA ASP A 136 -0.18 -15.30 7.75
C ASP A 136 -0.55 -13.94 7.13
N ILE A 137 -1.76 -13.88 6.55
CA ILE A 137 -2.34 -12.70 5.90
C ILE A 137 -2.29 -11.46 6.80
N ARG A 138 -2.70 -11.59 8.07
CA ARG A 138 -2.79 -10.47 9.00
C ARG A 138 -1.40 -9.96 9.34
N LEU A 139 -0.45 -10.86 9.58
CA LEU A 139 0.92 -10.48 9.89
C LEU A 139 1.61 -9.82 8.68
N HIS A 140 1.38 -10.30 7.46
CA HIS A 140 1.89 -9.67 6.24
C HIS A 140 1.35 -8.24 6.10
N HIS A 141 0.04 -8.04 6.23
CA HIS A 141 -0.56 -6.71 6.11
C HIS A 141 -0.10 -5.75 7.21
N LEU A 142 0.00 -6.21 8.46
CA LEU A 142 0.55 -5.39 9.55
C LEU A 142 2.02 -5.03 9.30
N TRP A 143 2.81 -5.99 8.80
CA TRP A 143 4.21 -5.76 8.44
C TRP A 143 4.34 -4.74 7.32
N TRP A 144 3.49 -4.81 6.30
CA TRP A 144 3.48 -3.91 5.15
C TRP A 144 3.06 -2.49 5.54
N MET A 145 1.93 -2.33 6.25
CA MET A 145 1.42 -1.03 6.69
C MET A 145 2.36 -0.34 7.70
N LYS A 146 3.07 -1.10 8.55
CA LYS A 146 4.07 -0.55 9.47
C LYS A 146 5.18 0.23 8.74
N ARG A 147 5.42 -0.06 7.46
CA ARG A 147 6.44 0.59 6.63
C ARG A 147 5.92 1.79 5.85
N PHE A 148 4.65 2.16 5.97
CA PHE A 148 4.16 3.40 5.38
C PHE A 148 4.82 4.61 6.05
N PRO A 149 5.42 5.53 5.27
CA PRO A 149 5.87 6.82 5.74
C PRO A 149 4.82 7.57 6.56
N HIS A 150 5.22 8.08 7.73
CA HIS A 150 4.34 8.76 8.69
C HIS A 150 5.10 9.87 9.44
N VAL A 151 5.82 10.70 8.69
CA VAL A 151 6.61 11.83 9.20
C VAL A 151 6.18 13.13 8.53
N GLU A 152 6.48 14.26 9.16
CA GLU A 152 6.19 15.58 8.60
C GLU A 152 7.02 15.89 7.34
N GLY A 153 6.53 16.84 6.54
CA GLY A 153 7.21 17.35 5.36
C GLY A 153 6.58 16.91 4.04
N VAL A 154 7.23 17.32 2.95
CA VAL A 154 6.83 17.03 1.58
C VAL A 154 8.04 16.57 0.76
N THR A 155 7.79 15.71 -0.21
CA THR A 155 8.77 15.35 -1.24
C THR A 155 9.06 16.54 -2.15
N GLN A 156 10.16 16.46 -2.90
CA GLN A 156 10.50 17.46 -3.91
C GLN A 156 9.42 17.64 -4.99
N THR A 157 8.64 16.59 -5.23
CA THR A 157 7.52 16.55 -6.18
C THR A 157 6.17 16.92 -5.55
N GLY A 158 6.17 17.35 -4.28
CA GLY A 158 5.02 17.95 -3.60
C GLY A 158 4.08 16.97 -2.89
N GLN A 159 4.42 15.68 -2.78
CA GLN A 159 3.62 14.71 -2.03
C GLN A 159 3.98 14.78 -0.53
N LEU A 160 3.02 14.57 0.35
CA LEU A 160 3.20 14.52 1.80
C LEU A 160 4.04 13.31 2.18
N ASN A 161 4.94 13.51 3.12
CA ASN A 161 5.75 12.46 3.72
C ASN A 161 4.94 11.53 4.64
N ASN A 162 3.76 11.97 5.10
CA ASN A 162 2.83 11.14 5.85
C ASN A 162 1.77 10.56 4.92
N TRP A 163 1.85 9.26 4.64
CA TRP A 163 0.92 8.61 3.71
C TRP A 163 -0.46 8.36 4.32
N TRP A 164 -0.56 8.29 5.65
CA TRP A 164 -1.85 8.13 6.33
C TRP A 164 -2.78 9.34 6.13
N ASP A 165 -2.21 10.52 5.89
CA ASP A 165 -2.97 11.73 5.52
C ASP A 165 -3.70 11.57 4.18
N TYR A 166 -3.16 10.77 3.27
CA TYR A 166 -3.85 10.39 2.04
C TYR A 166 -4.81 9.25 2.27
N ILE A 167 -4.31 8.15 2.85
CA ILE A 167 -5.05 6.89 2.97
C ILE A 167 -6.31 7.09 3.82
N ILE A 168 -6.17 7.68 5.01
CA ILE A 168 -7.27 7.91 5.96
C ILE A 168 -7.82 9.32 5.81
N GLY A 169 -6.95 10.33 5.72
CA GLY A 169 -7.34 11.74 5.67
C GLY A 169 -7.90 12.22 4.32
N LEU A 170 -7.72 11.44 3.23
CA LEU A 170 -8.20 11.74 1.88
C LEU A 170 -7.70 13.10 1.32
N ARG A 171 -6.50 13.52 1.72
CA ARG A 171 -5.89 14.82 1.38
C ARG A 171 -5.24 14.85 -0.02
N PHE A 172 -5.98 14.62 -1.09
CA PHE A 172 -5.49 14.66 -2.48
C PHE A 172 -6.54 15.15 -3.48
#